data_AF-A0AAE0QB95-F1
#
_entry.id   AF-A0AAE0QB95-F1
#
_cell.length_a   1.000
_cell.length_b   1.000
_cell.length_c   1.000
_cell.angle_alpha   90.00
_cell.angle_beta   90.00
_cell.angle_gamma   90.00
#
_symmetry.space_group_name_H-M   'P 1'
#
loop_
_entity.id
_entity.type
_entity.pdbx_description
1 polymer ?
#
loop_
_entity_poly.entity_id
_entity_poly.type
_entity_poly.pdbx_seq_one_letter_code
_entity_poly.pdbx_strand_id
1 'polypeptide(L)'
;MAPRFIRVLKPLHHNKVAVQGGVNVDLLAVPKHPYAAMENWGLSVFVEQKILLDPEVSSFSYQMDLTMVLVHEICHQWLGDLVTPMWWDDVWIKEGFAHYFEFVGSDFLFPKWNMGAALIRMLADIMGQTAFQRGINRFQ
;
A
#
# COMPACT_ATOMS: atom_id res chain seq x y z
N MET A 1 4.04 8.42 -25.06
CA MET A 1 4.39 8.45 -23.63
C MET A 1 3.09 8.19 -22.87
N ALA A 2 2.79 6.93 -22.55
CA ALA A 2 1.49 6.55 -21.98
C ALA A 2 1.68 6.07 -20.54
N PRO A 3 0.92 6.60 -19.56
CA PRO A 3 0.94 6.06 -18.20
C PRO A 3 0.40 4.62 -18.28
N ARG A 4 1.19 3.67 -17.78
CA ARG A 4 0.82 2.25 -17.71
C ARG A 4 -0.32 2.11 -16.71
N PHE A 5 -1.55 2.19 -17.20
CA PHE A 5 -2.73 1.76 -16.46
C PHE A 5 -2.56 0.28 -16.10
N ILE A 6 -2.56 -0.02 -14.81
CA ILE A 6 -2.69 -1.40 -14.32
C ILE A 6 -4.11 -1.83 -14.69
N ARG A 7 -4.23 -2.69 -15.71
CA ARG A 7 -5.50 -3.23 -16.17
C ARG A 7 -5.88 -4.40 -15.26
N VAL A 8 -6.50 -4.12 -14.11
CA VAL A 8 -7.09 -5.15 -13.25
C VAL A 8 -8.52 -5.42 -13.70
N LEU A 9 -8.73 -6.24 -14.74
CA LEU A 9 -10.05 -6.79 -15.06
C LEU A 9 -9.97 -8.08 -15.89
N LYS A 10 -10.19 -9.23 -15.23
CA LYS A 10 -11.07 -10.36 -15.62
C LYS A 10 -10.89 -11.52 -14.60
N PRO A 11 -11.96 -12.21 -14.17
CA PRO A 11 -11.84 -13.32 -13.24
C PRO A 11 -11.06 -14.46 -13.91
N LEU A 12 -10.08 -14.99 -13.20
CA LEU A 12 -9.27 -16.17 -13.54
C LEU A 12 -8.19 -16.02 -14.63
N HIS A 13 -7.32 -15.01 -14.60
CA HIS A 13 -5.98 -15.16 -15.20
C HIS A 13 -4.94 -14.37 -14.40
N HIS A 14 -3.83 -15.04 -14.04
CA HIS A 14 -2.68 -14.54 -13.29
C HIS A 14 -2.26 -13.12 -13.71
N ASN A 15 -2.43 -12.14 -12.81
CA ASN A 15 -1.97 -10.78 -13.02
C ASN A 15 -0.57 -10.62 -12.41
N LYS A 16 0.44 -10.48 -13.27
CA LYS A 16 1.84 -10.24 -12.88
C LYS A 16 2.13 -8.76 -12.77
N VAL A 17 2.60 -8.34 -11.60
CA VAL A 17 3.21 -7.03 -11.36
C VAL A 17 4.72 -7.23 -11.26
N ALA A 18 5.47 -6.57 -12.16
CA ALA A 18 6.93 -6.57 -12.10
C ALA A 18 7.41 -5.46 -11.16
N VAL A 19 8.12 -5.85 -10.11
CA VAL A 19 8.70 -4.95 -9.13
C VAL A 19 10.15 -4.63 -9.53
N GLN A 20 10.51 -3.33 -9.52
CA GLN A 20 11.82 -2.87 -9.97
C GLN A 20 12.91 -3.40 -9.00
N GLY A 21 13.75 -4.32 -9.50
CA GLY A 21 14.66 -5.13 -8.68
C GLY A 21 14.70 -6.62 -9.06
N GLY A 22 13.83 -7.04 -9.99
CA GLY A 22 13.80 -8.42 -10.52
C GLY A 22 12.80 -9.34 -9.81
N VAL A 23 12.05 -8.83 -8.84
CA VAL A 23 10.95 -9.56 -8.19
C VAL A 23 9.70 -9.46 -9.06
N ASN A 24 9.12 -10.60 -9.42
CA ASN A 24 7.79 -10.65 -10.02
C ASN A 24 6.79 -11.03 -8.94
N VAL A 25 5.68 -10.33 -8.87
CA VAL A 25 4.60 -10.57 -7.92
C VAL A 25 3.35 -10.96 -8.68
N ASP A 26 2.79 -12.11 -8.35
CA ASP A 26 1.45 -12.51 -8.75
C ASP A 26 0.43 -12.00 -7.73
N LEU A 27 -0.72 -11.48 -8.19
CA LEU A 27 -1.81 -11.03 -7.33
C LEU A 27 -2.97 -12.02 -7.39
N LEU A 28 -3.30 -12.63 -6.25
CA LEU A 28 -4.39 -13.62 -6.14
C LEU A 28 -5.57 -13.06 -5.34
N ALA A 29 -6.73 -12.97 -5.97
CA ALA A 29 -7.98 -12.66 -5.29
C ALA A 29 -8.62 -13.95 -4.73
N VAL A 30 -8.99 -13.96 -3.46
CA VAL A 30 -9.69 -15.08 -2.81
C VAL A 30 -11.03 -14.65 -2.21
N PRO A 31 -12.06 -15.52 -2.21
CA PRO A 31 -13.39 -15.15 -1.70
C PRO A 31 -13.43 -14.84 -0.19
N LYS A 32 -12.51 -15.43 0.58
CA LYS A 32 -12.44 -15.28 2.03
C LYS A 32 -11.01 -15.44 2.53
N HIS A 33 -10.58 -14.50 3.37
CA HIS A 33 -9.30 -14.51 4.07
C HIS A 33 -9.47 -13.81 5.43
N PRO A 34 -8.71 -14.16 6.49
CA PRO A 34 -8.81 -13.49 7.80
C PRO A 34 -8.36 -12.02 7.77
N TYR A 35 -7.53 -11.65 6.81
CA TYR A 35 -7.00 -10.30 6.61
C TYR A 35 -7.40 -9.76 5.22
N ALA A 36 -7.29 -8.44 5.05
CA ALA A 36 -7.55 -7.79 3.75
C ALA A 36 -6.62 -8.32 2.64
N ALA A 37 -5.34 -8.50 2.99
CA ALA A 37 -4.33 -9.08 2.12
C ALA A 37 -3.22 -9.76 2.93
N MET A 38 -2.27 -10.39 2.23
CA MET A 38 -1.07 -11.01 2.78
C MET A 38 0.06 -11.01 1.74
N GLU A 39 1.24 -10.63 2.18
CA GLU A 39 2.38 -10.23 1.36
C GLU A 39 3.29 -11.35 0.87
N ASN A 40 2.83 -12.60 0.80
CA ASN A 40 3.73 -13.73 0.55
C ASN A 40 4.65 -13.46 -0.66
N TRP A 41 5.94 -13.70 -0.51
CA TRP A 41 6.95 -13.34 -1.51
C TRP A 41 6.58 -13.87 -2.91
N GLY A 42 6.37 -12.95 -3.84
CA GLY A 42 6.04 -13.26 -5.23
C GLY A 42 4.60 -13.71 -5.48
N LEU A 43 3.76 -13.85 -4.45
CA LEU A 43 2.33 -14.16 -4.55
C LEU A 43 1.54 -13.46 -3.43
N SER A 44 1.18 -12.20 -3.66
CA SER A 44 0.34 -11.45 -2.73
C SER A 44 -1.12 -11.91 -2.86
N VAL A 45 -1.74 -12.23 -1.72
CA VAL A 45 -3.11 -12.74 -1.65
C VAL A 45 -4.01 -11.63 -1.10
N PHE A 46 -5.15 -11.39 -1.73
CA PHE A 46 -6.12 -10.35 -1.35
C PHE A 46 -7.51 -10.96 -1.24
N VAL A 47 -8.36 -10.43 -0.35
CA VAL A 47 -9.80 -10.67 -0.48
C VAL A 47 -10.31 -9.95 -1.73
N GLU A 48 -11.29 -10.55 -2.42
CA GLU A 48 -11.86 -9.99 -3.65
C GLU A 48 -12.29 -8.52 -3.51
N GLN A 49 -12.85 -8.16 -2.35
CA GLN A 49 -13.30 -6.80 -2.00
C GLN A 49 -12.16 -5.80 -1.77
N LYS A 50 -10.90 -6.20 -1.94
CA LYS A 50 -9.73 -5.34 -1.76
C LYS A 50 -8.84 -5.28 -3.00
N ILE A 51 -9.20 -5.98 -4.09
CA ILE A 51 -8.38 -6.02 -5.31
C ILE A 51 -9.16 -5.98 -6.62
N LEU A 52 -10.46 -6.34 -6.63
CA LEU A 52 -11.25 -6.33 -7.85
C LEU A 52 -11.90 -4.96 -8.05
N LEU A 53 -11.41 -4.18 -9.02
CA LEU A 53 -11.92 -2.84 -9.32
C LEU A 53 -12.73 -2.84 -10.62
N ASP A 54 -13.99 -2.44 -10.53
CA ASP A 54 -14.84 -2.12 -11.68
C ASP A 54 -14.94 -0.59 -11.87
N PRO A 55 -14.40 0.00 -12.95
CA PRO A 55 -14.44 1.45 -13.18
C PRO A 55 -15.85 2.04 -13.29
N GLU A 56 -16.87 1.24 -13.63
CA GLU A 56 -18.25 1.72 -13.81
C GLU A 56 -19.03 1.73 -12.50
N VAL A 57 -18.64 0.89 -11.53
CA VAL A 57 -19.41 0.65 -10.30
C VAL A 57 -18.64 1.06 -9.03
N SER A 58 -17.31 0.98 -9.06
CA SER A 58 -16.48 1.19 -7.87
C SER A 58 -16.42 2.66 -7.47
N SER A 59 -16.62 2.93 -6.18
CA SER A 59 -16.49 4.28 -5.66
C SER A 59 -15.04 4.76 -5.64
N PHE A 60 -14.84 6.08 -5.61
CA PHE A 60 -13.52 6.68 -5.37
C PHE A 60 -12.88 6.17 -4.07
N SER A 61 -13.65 6.09 -2.99
CA SER A 61 -13.16 5.60 -1.70
C SER A 61 -12.65 4.16 -1.79
N TYR A 62 -13.34 3.32 -2.57
CA TYR A 62 -12.91 1.95 -2.83
C TYR A 62 -11.60 1.90 -3.62
N GLN A 63 -11.49 2.70 -4.69
CA GLN A 63 -10.26 2.79 -5.47
C GLN A 63 -9.07 3.25 -4.60
N MET A 64 -9.31 4.20 -3.70
CA MET A 64 -8.28 4.70 -2.78
C MET A 64 -7.83 3.62 -1.79
N ASP A 65 -8.77 2.97 -1.12
CA ASP A 65 -8.50 1.87 -0.19
C ASP A 65 -7.78 0.69 -0.87
N LEU A 66 -8.25 0.24 -2.03
CA LEU A 66 -7.58 -0.78 -2.84
C LEU A 66 -6.15 -0.39 -3.21
N THR A 67 -5.94 0.87 -3.62
CA THR A 67 -4.59 1.35 -3.98
C THR A 67 -3.66 1.33 -2.78
N MET A 68 -4.13 1.76 -1.61
CA MET A 68 -3.34 1.74 -0.38
C MET A 68 -2.94 0.32 -0.02
N VAL A 69 -3.89 -0.63 0.04
CA VAL A 69 -3.57 -2.04 0.34
C VAL A 69 -2.60 -2.60 -0.70
N LEU A 70 -2.81 -2.35 -1.99
CA LEU A 70 -1.89 -2.82 -3.03
C LEU A 70 -0.47 -2.28 -2.83
N VAL A 71 -0.32 -1.00 -2.50
CA VAL A 71 0.98 -0.39 -2.21
C VAL A 71 1.61 -0.98 -0.95
N HIS A 72 0.82 -1.25 0.10
CA HIS A 72 1.25 -1.91 1.33
C HIS A 72 1.90 -3.28 1.05
N GLU A 73 1.17 -4.15 0.36
CA GLU A 73 1.65 -5.50 0.04
C GLU A 73 2.87 -5.49 -0.91
N ILE A 74 2.91 -4.54 -1.86
CA ILE A 74 4.06 -4.38 -2.75
C ILE A 74 5.28 -3.88 -1.97
N CYS A 75 5.11 -2.96 -1.02
CA CYS A 75 6.20 -2.49 -0.16
C CYS A 75 6.82 -3.64 0.61
N HIS A 76 6.01 -4.59 1.06
CA HIS A 76 6.50 -5.74 1.81
C HIS A 76 7.51 -6.60 1.06
N GLN A 77 7.47 -6.62 -0.29
CA GLN A 77 8.45 -7.33 -1.12
C GLN A 77 9.90 -6.85 -0.91
N TRP A 78 10.09 -5.60 -0.44
CA TRP A 78 11.38 -5.11 0.02
C TRP A 78 11.50 -5.10 1.55
N LEU A 79 10.46 -4.65 2.25
CA LEU A 79 10.47 -4.44 3.70
C LEU A 79 9.53 -5.43 4.39
N GLY A 80 10.10 -6.52 4.88
CA GLY A 80 9.41 -7.71 5.35
C GLY A 80 10.01 -8.95 4.72
N ASP A 81 10.05 -8.94 3.39
CA ASP A 81 10.62 -10.00 2.56
C ASP A 81 12.15 -9.83 2.44
N LEU A 82 12.65 -8.88 1.65
CA LEU A 82 14.11 -8.73 1.41
C LEU A 82 14.86 -8.27 2.66
N VAL A 83 14.25 -7.37 3.44
CA VAL A 83 14.74 -6.91 4.73
C VAL A 83 13.72 -7.32 5.78
N THR A 84 13.98 -8.44 6.46
CA THR A 84 13.11 -8.98 7.51
C THR A 84 13.57 -8.51 8.88
N PRO A 85 12.65 -8.13 9.79
CA PRO A 85 13.04 -7.85 11.18
C PRO A 85 13.68 -9.08 11.82
N MET A 86 14.67 -8.86 12.69
CA MET A 86 15.36 -9.96 13.38
C MET A 86 14.43 -10.67 14.38
N TRP A 87 13.49 -9.93 14.97
CA TRP A 87 12.51 -10.44 15.91
C TRP A 87 11.18 -9.66 15.82
N TRP A 88 10.12 -10.23 16.41
CA TRP A 88 8.77 -9.67 16.35
C TRP A 88 8.62 -8.33 17.08
N ASP A 89 9.49 -8.01 18.03
CA ASP A 89 9.52 -6.71 18.69
C ASP A 89 9.82 -5.56 17.69
N ASP A 90 10.49 -5.89 16.56
CA ASP A 90 10.82 -4.97 15.48
C ASP A 90 9.86 -5.06 14.29
N VAL A 91 8.67 -5.67 14.46
CA VAL A 91 7.67 -5.81 13.38
C VAL A 91 7.27 -4.47 12.75
N TRP A 92 7.44 -3.36 13.48
CA TRP A 92 7.21 -2.01 12.98
C TRP A 92 8.08 -1.66 11.76
N ILE A 93 9.25 -2.29 11.59
CA ILE A 93 10.10 -2.09 10.40
C ILE A 93 9.39 -2.59 9.13
N LYS A 94 8.61 -3.65 9.25
CA LYS A 94 7.80 -4.18 8.16
C LYS A 94 6.52 -3.36 7.99
N GLU A 95 5.68 -3.37 9.03
CA GLU A 95 4.31 -2.80 8.96
C GLU A 95 4.28 -1.28 8.96
N GLY A 96 5.16 -0.63 9.73
CA GLY A 96 5.22 0.82 9.84
C GLY A 96 5.73 1.48 8.55
N PHE A 97 6.74 0.90 7.90
CA PHE A 97 7.18 1.38 6.60
C PHE A 97 6.15 1.11 5.51
N ALA A 98 5.49 -0.05 5.50
CA ALA A 98 4.43 -0.32 4.54
C ALA A 98 3.30 0.71 4.66
N HIS A 99 2.82 1.01 5.87
CA HIS A 99 1.85 2.09 6.11
C HIS A 99 2.36 3.47 5.68
N TYR A 100 3.62 3.81 5.94
CA TYR A 100 4.19 5.07 5.45
C TYR A 100 4.14 5.14 3.91
N PHE A 101 4.51 4.05 3.24
CA PHE A 101 4.49 3.96 1.79
C PHE A 101 3.10 3.90 1.19
N GLU A 102 2.06 3.45 1.91
CA GLU A 102 0.67 3.57 1.44
C GLU A 102 0.36 5.02 1.04
N PHE A 103 0.72 5.99 1.88
CA PHE A 103 0.48 7.40 1.60
C PHE A 103 1.40 7.93 0.50
N VAL A 104 2.72 7.68 0.60
CA VAL A 104 3.70 8.22 -0.35
C VAL A 104 3.51 7.61 -1.74
N GLY A 105 3.30 6.29 -1.82
CA GLY A 105 3.07 5.56 -3.06
C GLY A 105 1.72 5.90 -3.68
N SER A 106 0.65 6.02 -2.88
CA SER A 106 -0.64 6.45 -3.42
C SER A 106 -0.60 7.90 -3.93
N ASP A 107 0.11 8.80 -3.26
CA ASP A 107 0.31 10.17 -3.74
C ASP A 107 1.13 10.19 -5.04
N PHE A 108 2.15 9.34 -5.15
CA PHE A 108 2.94 9.21 -6.37
C PHE A 108 2.11 8.71 -7.56
N LEU A 109 1.28 7.68 -7.35
CA LEU A 109 0.40 7.11 -8.38
C LEU A 109 -0.75 8.05 -8.73
N PHE A 110 -1.29 8.75 -7.73
CA PHE A 110 -2.46 9.64 -7.84
C PHE A 110 -2.22 10.98 -7.12
N PRO A 111 -1.40 11.90 -7.70
CA PRO A 111 -1.01 13.15 -7.03
C PRO A 111 -2.18 14.07 -6.67
N LYS A 112 -3.33 13.90 -7.34
CA LYS A 112 -4.55 14.69 -7.05
C LYS A 112 -5.24 14.29 -5.75
N TRP A 113 -4.90 13.15 -5.16
CA TRP A 113 -5.49 12.68 -3.90
C TRP A 113 -4.93 13.46 -2.70
N ASN A 114 -3.77 14.11 -2.84
CA ASN A 114 -3.10 14.88 -1.78
C ASN A 114 -2.88 14.05 -0.50
N MET A 115 -2.42 12.81 -0.67
CA MET A 115 -2.21 11.85 0.42
C MET A 115 -1.08 12.29 1.36
N GLY A 116 -0.12 13.09 0.88
CA GLY A 116 0.90 13.68 1.75
C GLY A 116 0.31 14.55 2.87
N ALA A 117 -0.75 15.31 2.58
CA ALA A 117 -1.44 16.09 3.60
C ALA A 117 -2.21 15.19 4.59
N ALA A 118 -2.73 14.04 4.12
CA ALA A 118 -3.37 13.05 4.98
C ALA A 118 -2.36 12.39 5.93
N LEU A 119 -1.17 12.04 5.44
CA LEU A 119 -0.07 11.50 6.24
C LEU A 119 0.36 12.49 7.35
N ILE A 120 0.55 13.77 7.00
CA ILE A 120 0.90 14.82 7.95
C ILE A 120 -0.15 14.93 9.06
N ARG A 121 -1.44 14.88 8.70
CA ARG A 121 -2.55 14.90 9.68
C ARG A 121 -2.53 13.68 10.59
N MET A 122 -2.39 12.48 10.02
CA MET A 122 -2.29 11.25 10.79
C MET A 122 -1.14 11.30 11.80
N LEU A 123 0.04 11.75 11.37
CA LEU A 123 1.21 11.89 12.22
C LEU A 123 0.97 12.92 13.34
N ALA A 124 0.34 14.05 13.03
CA ALA A 124 -0.02 15.07 14.02
C ALA A 124 -0.98 14.54 15.09
N ASP A 125 -1.94 13.69 14.69
CA ASP A 125 -2.91 13.09 15.60
C ASP A 125 -2.27 12.02 16.49
N ILE A 126 -1.37 11.20 15.95
CA ILE A 126 -0.63 10.17 16.71
C ILE A 126 0.33 10.80 17.72
N MET A 127 1.13 11.78 17.28
CA MET A 127 2.13 12.42 18.15
C MET A 127 1.52 13.44 19.12
N GLY A 128 0.29 13.86 18.86
CA GLY A 128 -0.35 15.00 19.50
C GLY A 128 0.09 16.32 18.86
N GLN A 129 -0.88 17.18 18.56
CA GLN A 129 -0.71 18.44 17.83
C GLN A 129 0.42 19.33 18.41
N THR A 130 0.51 19.42 19.73
CA THR A 130 1.55 20.23 20.41
C THR A 130 2.97 19.68 20.20
N ALA A 131 3.15 18.36 20.25
CA ALA A 131 4.46 17.75 20.02
C ALA A 131 4.85 17.86 18.54
N PHE A 132 3.90 17.60 17.65
CA PHE A 132 4.10 17.70 16.22
C PHE A 132 4.49 19.12 15.78
N GLN A 133 3.74 20.13 16.22
CA GLN A 133 4.03 21.54 15.89
C GLN A 133 5.39 21.99 16.43
N ARG A 134 5.78 21.56 17.64
CA ARG A 134 7.13 21.83 18.18
C ARG A 134 8.22 21.18 17.33
N GLY A 135 7.97 20.00 16.78
CA GLY A 135 8.84 19.34 15.82
C GLY A 135 9.04 20.18 14.57
N ILE A 136 7.95 20.55 13.88
CA ILE A 136 7.97 21.38 12.66
C ILE A 136 8.76 22.68 12.88
N ASN A 137 8.51 23.38 13.99
CA ASN A 137 9.15 24.66 14.28
C ASN A 137 10.68 24.56 14.53
N ARG A 138 11.24 23.36 14.74
CA ARG A 138 12.69 23.14 14.89
C ARG A 138 13.39 22.78 13.57
N PHE A 139 12.63 22.47 12.52
CA PHE A 139 13.17 22.13 11.20
C PHE A 139 13.29 23.34 10.24
N GLN A 140 12.84 24.52 10.67
CA GLN A 140 13.07 25.80 9.99
C GLN A 140 14.35 26.46 10.52
#